data_AF-A0A1A8TI06-F1
#
_entry.id   AF-A0A1A8TI06-F1
#
_cell.length_a   1.000
_cell.length_b   1.000
_cell.length_c   1.000
_cell.angle_alpha   90.00
_cell.angle_beta   90.00
_cell.angle_gamma   90.00
#
_symmetry.space_group_name_H-M   'P 1'
#
loop_
_entity.id
_entity.type
_entity.pdbx_description
1 polymer ?
#
loop_
_entity_poly.entity_id
_entity_poly.type
_entity_poly.pdbx_seq_one_letter_code
_entity_poly.pdbx_strand_id
1 'polypeptide(L)' 'MGDTIRARLTCKRKIDQGKLSPKGEPQGVVVWDVQVTNQHDELVASYDILTLVRKAG' A
#
# COMPACT_ATOMS: atom_id res chain seq x y z
N MET A 1 24.74 -9.09 -12.67
CA MET A 1 24.90 -8.50 -11.31
C MET A 1 23.66 -7.69 -11.01
N GLY A 2 23.06 -7.91 -9.85
CA GLY A 2 21.84 -7.24 -9.39
C GLY A 2 21.13 -8.11 -8.35
N ASP A 3 20.52 -7.48 -7.36
CA ASP A 3 19.70 -8.16 -6.36
C ASP A 3 18.29 -8.40 -6.89
N THR A 4 17.68 -9.52 -6.48
CA THR A 4 16.25 -9.76 -6.68
C THR A 4 15.53 -9.31 -5.43
N ILE A 5 14.64 -8.33 -5.55
CA ILE A 5 13.82 -7.86 -4.44
C ILE A 5 12.40 -8.42 -4.51
N ARG A 6 11.82 -8.73 -3.34
CA ARG A 6 10.39 -9.04 -3.15
C ARG A 6 9.77 -8.00 -2.24
N ALA A 7 8.57 -7.53 -2.58
CA ALA A 7 7.79 -6.65 -1.72
C ALA A 7 6.59 -7.39 -1.13
N ARG A 8 6.43 -7.33 0.19
CA ARG A 8 5.22 -7.75 0.89
C ARG A 8 4.43 -6.51 1.28
N LEU A 9 3.20 -6.42 0.81
CA LEU A 9 2.28 -5.34 1.13
C LEU A 9 1.21 -5.87 2.10
N THR A 10 1.20 -5.34 3.31
CA THR A 10 0.17 -5.65 4.31
C THR A 10 -0.76 -4.45 4.46
N CYS A 11 -2.07 -4.65 4.35
CA CYS A 11 -3.05 -3.61 4.63
C CYS A 11 -3.04 -3.30 6.13
N LYS A 12 -2.28 -2.26 6.53
CA LYS A 12 -2.09 -1.84 7.93
C LYS A 12 -3.32 -1.12 8.47
N ARG A 13 -3.98 -0.30 7.65
CA ARG A 13 -5.20 0.44 8.03
C ARG A 13 -6.04 0.82 6.82
N LYS A 14 -7.37 0.85 7.00
CA LYS A 14 -8.32 1.46 6.07
C LYS A 14 -8.91 2.71 6.70
N ILE A 15 -8.93 3.82 5.99
CA ILE A 15 -9.41 5.12 6.47
C ILE A 15 -10.49 5.61 5.52
N ASP A 16 -11.69 5.81 6.04
CA ASP A 16 -12.77 6.48 5.31
C ASP A 16 -12.63 7.99 5.49
N GLN A 17 -12.46 8.71 4.38
CA GLN A 17 -12.37 10.17 4.41
C GLN A 17 -13.71 10.84 4.01
N GLY A 18 -14.74 10.06 3.69
CA GLY A 18 -16.01 10.60 3.19
C GLY A 18 -15.88 11.35 1.86
N LYS A 19 -14.80 11.12 1.11
CA LYS A 19 -14.50 11.83 -0.14
C LYS A 19 -15.04 11.08 -1.35
N LEU A 20 -15.49 11.84 -2.34
CA LEU A 20 -15.83 11.35 -3.67
C LEU A 20 -14.70 11.65 -4.64
N SER A 21 -14.50 10.79 -5.62
CA SER A 21 -13.64 11.05 -6.77
C SER A 21 -14.24 12.15 -7.66
N PRO A 22 -13.50 12.70 -8.64
CA PRO A 22 -14.06 13.62 -9.63
C PRO A 22 -15.22 13.03 -10.46
N LYS A 23 -15.37 11.69 -10.47
CA LYS A 23 -16.48 10.98 -11.12
C LYS A 23 -17.65 10.66 -10.16
N GLY A 24 -17.60 11.16 -8.92
CA GLY A 24 -18.64 10.92 -7.91
C GLY A 24 -18.55 9.58 -7.18
N GLU A 25 -17.47 8.82 -7.34
CA GLU A 25 -17.32 7.49 -6.72
C GLU A 25 -16.76 7.60 -5.29
N PRO A 26 -17.30 6.88 -4.28
CA PRO A 26 -16.75 6.88 -2.93
C PRO A 26 -15.31 6.35 -2.88
N GLN A 27 -14.43 7.08 -2.19
CA GLN A 27 -13.03 6.72 -2.02
C GLN A 27 -12.61 6.73 -0.54
N GLY A 28 -11.61 5.90 -0.24
CA GLY A 28 -10.92 5.88 1.05
C GLY A 28 -9.42 5.78 0.85
N VAL A 29 -8.66 5.82 1.95
CA VAL A 29 -7.21 5.62 1.95
C VAL A 29 -6.90 4.26 2.56
N VAL A 30 -6.01 3.50 1.92
CA VAL A 30 -5.35 2.34 2.54
C VAL A 30 -3.93 2.72 2.88
N VAL A 31 -3.54 2.49 4.12
CA VAL A 31 -2.15 2.53 4.57
C VAL A 31 -1.59 1.12 4.44
N TRP A 32 -0.53 0.98 3.65
CA TRP A 32 0.19 -0.26 3.43
C TRP A 32 1.47 -0.23 4.24
N ASP A 33 1.66 -1.25 5.07
CA ASP A 33 3.00 -1.59 5.57
C ASP A 33 3.70 -2.37 4.45
N VAL A 34 4.73 -1.77 3.87
CA VAL A 34 5.49 -2.35 2.77
C VAL A 34 6.87 -2.75 3.28
N GLN A 35 7.18 -4.03 3.18
CA GLN A 35 8.48 -4.59 3.52
C GLN A 35 9.12 -5.14 2.25
N VAL A 36 10.36 -4.74 1.98
CA VAL A 36 11.14 -5.17 0.81
C VAL A 36 12.30 -6.03 1.28
N THR A 37 12.40 -7.26 0.77
CA THR A 37 13.50 -8.19 1.05
C THR A 37 14.32 -8.52 -0.19
N ASN A 38 15.60 -8.83 -0.04
CA ASN A 38 16.45 -9.33 -1.12
C ASN A 38 16.35 -10.88 -1.29
N GLN A 39 17.17 -11.47 -2.16
CA GLN A 39 17.23 -12.92 -2.39
C GLN A 39 17.72 -13.74 -1.19
N HIS A 40 18.33 -13.08 -0.20
CA HIS A 40 18.80 -13.68 1.05
C HIS A 40 17.79 -13.50 2.19
N ASP A 41 16.56 -13.06 1.86
CA ASP A 41 15.48 -12.73 2.79
C ASP A 41 15.84 -11.63 3.82
N GLU A 42 16.86 -10.82 3.53
CA GLU A 42 17.23 -9.65 4.34
C GLU A 42 16.29 -8.49 4.04
N LEU A 43 15.79 -7.82 5.08
CA LEU A 43 14.99 -6.60 4.95
C LEU A 43 15.88 -5.45 4.49
N VAL A 44 15.63 -4.93 3.29
CA VAL A 44 16.40 -3.85 2.69
C VAL A 44 15.67 -2.50 2.69
N ALA A 45 14.35 -2.51 2.85
CA ALA A 45 13.56 -1.29 3.05
C ALA A 45 12.20 -1.55 3.72
N SER A 46 11.68 -0.55 4.42
CA SER A 46 10.35 -0.55 5.02
C SER A 46 9.69 0.82 4.90
N TYR A 47 8.41 0.87 4.52
CA TYR A 47 7.66 2.13 4.35
C TYR A 47 6.18 1.96 4.71
N ASP A 48 5.58 3.05 5.23
CA ASP A 48 4.13 3.23 5.21
C ASP A 48 3.74 3.95 3.92
N ILE A 49 3.03 3.25 3.01
CA ILE A 49 2.56 3.81 1.73
C ILE A 49 1.06 4.07 1.79
N LEU A 50 0.63 5.28 1.42
CA LEU A 50 -0.78 5.66 1.38
C LEU A 50 -1.29 5.65 -0.07
N THR A 51 -2.37 4.90 -0.31
CA THR A 51 -3.05 4.87 -1.61
C THR A 51 -4.52 5.23 -1.48
N LEU A 52 -5.03 6.07 -2.38
CA LEU A 52 -6.47 6.23 -2.57
C LEU A 52 -7.03 4.99 -3.27
N VAL A 53 -8.12 4.44 -2.73
CA VAL A 53 -8.82 3.28 -3.29
C VAL A 53 -10.31 3.58 -3.43
N ARG A 54 -10.95 3.03 -4.47
CA ARG A 54 -12.41 3.03 -4.57
C ARG A 54 -12.98 2.16 -3.45
N LYS A 55 -14.03 2.62 -2.79
CA LYS A 55 -14.79 1.80 -1.83
C LYS A 55 -15.77 0.90 -2.60
N ALA A 56 -15.83 -0.37 -2.24
CA ALA A 56 -16.95 -1.20 -2.65
C ALA A 56 -18.21 -0.70 -1.93
N GLY A 57 -19.30 -0.55 -2.67
CA GLY A 57 -20.61 -0.15 -2.16
C GLY A 57 -21.28 -1.26 -1.36
#